data_AF-A0A431IQB7-F1
#
_entry.id   AF-A0A431IQB7-F1
#
_cell.length_a   1.000
_cell.length_b   1.000
_cell.length_c   1.000
_cell.angle_alpha   90.00
_cell.angle_beta   90.00
_cell.angle_gamma   90.00
#
_symmetry.space_group_name_H-M   'P 1'
#
loop_
_entity.id
_entity.type
_entity.pdbx_description
1 polymer ?
#
loop_
_entity_poly.entity_id
_entity_poly.type
_entity_poly.pdbx_seq_one_letter_code
_entity_poly.pdbx_strand_id
1 'polypeptide(L)'
;MHVSPREHVATTWGLSAEEAGSLAGEDLPALERATGVLVTYLRPEALAHVVRRPAERLGGRSLLELALAGEGSGVETAVRAIFDFEAASRAT
;
A
#
# COMPACT_ATOMS: atom_id res chain seq x y z
N MET A 1 19.16 -12.78 4.86
CA MET A 1 18.59 -11.99 5.97
C MET A 1 17.09 -11.98 5.73
N HIS A 2 16.28 -12.61 6.59
CA HIS A 2 14.83 -12.64 6.42
C HIS A 2 14.28 -11.37 7.07
N VAL A 3 13.92 -10.37 6.26
CA VAL A 3 13.28 -9.15 6.75
C VAL A 3 11.84 -9.50 7.13
N SER A 4 11.34 -8.99 8.25
CA SER A 4 9.95 -9.22 8.63
C SER A 4 8.99 -8.48 7.68
N PRO A 5 7.78 -8.98 7.41
CA PRO A 5 6.80 -8.30 6.57
C PRO A 5 6.56 -6.84 6.97
N ARG A 6 6.45 -6.58 8.28
CA ARG A 6 6.29 -5.24 8.84
C ARG A 6 7.49 -4.34 8.53
N GLU A 7 8.70 -4.84 8.74
CA GLU A 7 9.92 -4.07 8.49
C GLU A 7 10.10 -3.76 7.00
N HIS A 8 9.75 -4.70 6.13
CA HIS A 8 9.77 -4.48 4.69
C HIS A 8 8.77 -3.39 4.27
N VAL A 9 7.50 -3.49 4.70
CA VAL A 9 6.48 -2.46 4.41
C VAL A 9 6.91 -1.11 4.97
N ALA A 10 7.38 -1.06 6.23
CA ALA A 10 7.80 0.17 6.89
C ALA A 10 8.95 0.87 6.16
N THR A 11 9.97 0.10 5.76
CA THR A 11 11.12 0.64 5.02
C THR A 11 10.70 1.15 3.65
N THR A 12 9.93 0.36 2.91
CA THR A 12 9.51 0.72 1.54
C THR A 12 8.57 1.93 1.52
N TRP A 13 7.71 2.08 2.53
CA TRP A 13 6.76 3.19 2.61
C TRP A 13 7.32 4.42 3.35
N GLY A 14 8.53 4.33 3.91
CA GLY A 14 9.11 5.40 4.71
C GLY A 14 8.30 5.70 5.97
N LEU A 15 7.88 4.66 6.68
CA LEU A 15 7.12 4.78 7.93
C LEU A 15 8.05 5.05 9.11
N SER A 16 7.58 5.86 10.05
CA SER A 16 8.15 5.94 11.38
C SER A 16 7.93 4.63 12.17
N ALA A 17 8.68 4.44 13.25
CA ALA A 17 8.52 3.27 14.12
C ALA A 17 7.12 3.18 14.74
N GLU A 18 6.49 4.32 15.03
CA GLU A 18 5.13 4.39 15.59
C GLU A 18 4.08 3.95 14.57
N GLU A 19 4.17 4.45 13.33
CA GLU A 19 3.28 4.05 12.23
C GLU A 19 3.44 2.55 11.93
N ALA A 20 4.67 2.05 11.88
CA ALA A 20 4.94 0.63 11.65
C ALA A 20 4.38 -0.25 12.78
N GLY A 21 4.48 0.21 14.04
CA GLY A 21 3.91 -0.47 15.20
C GLY A 21 2.38 -0.50 15.20
N SER A 22 1.75 0.46 14.54
CA SER A 22 0.28 0.58 14.44
C SER A 22 -0.34 -0.29 13.36
N LEU A 23 0.46 -0.82 12.42
CA LEU A 23 -0.04 -1.75 11.39
C LEU A 23 -0.54 -3.04 12.03
N ALA A 24 -1.77 -3.45 11.72
CA ALA A 24 -2.33 -4.71 12.20
C ALA A 24 -1.56 -5.92 11.64
N GLY A 25 -1.24 -6.89 12.50
CA GLY A 25 -0.46 -8.07 12.09
C GLY A 25 -1.17 -8.94 11.03
N GLU A 26 -2.49 -9.03 11.11
CA GLU A 26 -3.33 -9.78 10.15
C GLU A 26 -3.35 -9.17 8.75
N ASP A 27 -3.11 -7.85 8.65
CA ASP A 27 -3.10 -7.11 7.38
C ASP A 27 -1.75 -7.16 6.65
N LEU A 28 -0.65 -7.50 7.35
CA LEU A 28 0.69 -7.50 6.77
C LEU A 28 0.80 -8.27 5.45
N PRO A 29 0.19 -9.46 5.27
CA PRO A 29 0.25 -10.15 3.98
C PRO A 29 -0.41 -9.37 2.83
N ALA A 30 -1.52 -8.67 3.09
CA ALA A 30 -2.19 -7.84 2.09
C ALA A 30 -1.35 -6.59 1.76
N LEU A 31 -0.76 -5.96 2.80
CA LEU A 31 0.13 -4.82 2.65
C LEU A 31 1.43 -5.19 1.90
N GLU A 32 1.98 -6.38 2.11
CA GLU A 32 3.12 -6.88 1.34
C GLU A 32 2.77 -7.08 -0.14
N ARG A 33 1.62 -7.68 -0.44
CA ARG A 33 1.16 -7.84 -1.83
C ARG A 33 0.96 -6.48 -2.50
N ALA A 34 0.30 -5.55 -1.82
CA ALA A 34 0.13 -4.18 -2.29
C ALA A 34 1.48 -3.49 -2.53
N THR A 35 2.42 -3.64 -1.60
CA THR A 35 3.79 -3.10 -1.72
C THR A 35 4.50 -3.67 -2.93
N GLY A 36 4.40 -4.98 -3.16
CA GLY A 36 4.96 -5.64 -4.35
C GLY A 36 4.45 -5.06 -5.67
N VAL A 37 3.15 -4.76 -5.76
CA VAL A 37 2.59 -4.09 -6.94
C VAL A 37 3.13 -2.66 -7.06
N LEU A 38 3.14 -1.89 -5.96
CA LEU A 38 3.61 -0.51 -5.99
C LEU A 38 5.08 -0.40 -6.42
N VAL A 39 5.98 -1.24 -5.88
CA VAL A 39 7.41 -1.22 -6.27
C VAL A 39 7.64 -1.70 -7.71
N THR A 40 6.68 -2.40 -8.31
CA THR A 40 6.74 -2.79 -9.72
C THR A 40 6.56 -1.58 -10.64
N TYR A 41 5.73 -0.60 -10.25
CA TYR A 41 5.35 0.53 -11.11
C TYR A 41 5.87 1.89 -10.65
N LEU A 42 6.28 2.01 -9.39
CA LEU A 42 6.74 3.26 -8.79
C LEU A 42 8.20 3.12 -8.37
N ARG A 43 8.93 4.22 -8.51
CA ARG A 43 10.28 4.29 -7.93
C ARG A 43 10.20 4.40 -6.41
N PRO A 44 11.19 3.83 -5.68
CA PRO A 44 11.22 3.89 -4.21
C PRO A 44 11.07 5.30 -3.64
N GLU A 45 11.63 6.31 -4.31
CA GLU A 45 11.59 7.70 -3.80
C GLU A 45 10.18 8.31 -3.88
N ALA A 46 9.31 7.79 -4.76
CA ALA A 46 7.94 8.26 -4.92
C ALA A 46 6.95 7.56 -3.97
N LEU A 47 7.30 6.36 -3.50
CA LEU A 47 6.40 5.49 -2.72
C LEU A 47 5.92 6.17 -1.44
N ALA A 48 6.83 6.73 -0.65
CA ALA A 48 6.49 7.42 0.60
C ALA A 48 5.50 8.58 0.38
N HIS A 49 5.62 9.29 -0.75
CA HIS A 49 4.67 10.34 -1.10
C HIS A 49 3.32 9.77 -1.56
N VAL A 50 3.34 8.75 -2.42
CA VAL A 50 2.12 8.16 -2.99
C VAL A 50 1.24 7.52 -1.92
N VAL A 51 1.82 6.77 -0.98
CA VAL A 51 1.03 6.09 0.07
C VAL A 51 0.39 7.07 1.05
N ARG A 52 0.94 8.29 1.17
CA ARG A 52 0.43 9.38 2.03
C ARG A 52 -0.51 10.34 1.29
N ARG A 53 -0.61 10.24 -0.02
CA ARG A 53 -1.41 11.16 -0.83
C ARG A 53 -2.90 10.77 -0.73
N PRO A 54 -3.78 11.70 -0.31
CA PRO A 54 -5.23 11.52 -0.40
C PRO A 54 -5.69 11.18 -1.81
N ALA A 55 -6.68 10.30 -1.93
CA ALA A 55 -7.31 9.98 -3.20
C ALA A 55 -8.83 10.02 -3.09
N GLU A 56 -9.48 10.74 -4.01
CA GLU A 56 -10.95 10.85 -4.08
C GLU A 56 -11.63 9.47 -4.14
N ARG A 57 -11.04 8.52 -4.88
CA ARG A 57 -11.54 7.14 -5.00
C ARG A 57 -11.55 6.36 -3.69
N LEU A 58 -10.83 6.84 -2.67
CA LEU A 58 -10.74 6.27 -1.32
C LEU A 58 -11.51 7.13 -0.30
N GLY A 59 -12.43 7.98 -0.78
CA GLY A 59 -13.17 8.89 0.09
C GLY A 59 -12.30 10.00 0.69
N GLY A 60 -11.26 10.43 -0.04
CA GLY A 60 -10.31 11.45 0.44
C GLY A 60 -9.25 10.91 1.40
N ARG A 61 -9.21 9.60 1.65
CA ARG A 61 -8.15 8.95 2.45
C ARG A 61 -6.97 8.54 1.57
N SER A 62 -5.82 8.37 2.20
CA SER A 62 -4.60 7.82 1.64
C SER A 62 -4.50 6.31 1.90
N LEU A 63 -3.60 5.63 1.18
CA LEU A 63 -3.35 4.19 1.41
C LEU A 63 -2.80 3.94 2.82
N LEU A 64 -1.99 4.86 3.34
CA LEU A 64 -1.48 4.79 4.71
C LEU A 64 -2.59 4.90 5.75
N GLU A 65 -3.54 5.81 5.57
CA GLU A 65 -4.69 5.94 6.49
C GLU A 65 -5.59 4.71 6.49
N LEU A 66 -5.71 4.00 5.37
CA LEU A 66 -6.39 2.70 5.33
C LEU A 66 -5.58 1.62 6.08
N ALA A 67 -4.27 1.56 5.85
CA ALA A 67 -3.40 0.60 6.51
C ALA A 67 -3.36 0.78 8.04
N LEU A 68 -3.30 2.04 8.51
CA LEU A 68 -3.31 2.37 9.94
C LEU A 68 -4.68 2.12 10.60
N ALA A 69 -5.76 2.10 9.84
CA ALA A 69 -7.10 1.80 10.33
C ALA A 69 -7.41 0.29 10.39
N GLY A 70 -6.45 -0.58 10.03
CA GLY A 70 -6.69 -2.03 9.95
C GLY A 70 -7.50 -2.43 8.72
N GLU A 71 -7.47 -1.61 7.66
CA GLU A 71 -8.18 -1.87 6.40
C GLU A 71 -7.22 -2.37 5.32
N GLY A 72 -6.30 -3.27 5.66
CA GLY A 72 -5.24 -3.75 4.75
C GLY A 72 -5.76 -4.42 3.48
N SER A 73 -6.89 -5.14 3.55
CA SER A 73 -7.57 -5.68 2.36
C SER A 73 -8.09 -4.58 1.41
N GLY A 74 -8.51 -3.44 1.98
CA GLY A 74 -8.90 -2.26 1.22
C GLY A 74 -7.73 -1.63 0.47
N VAL A 75 -6.55 -1.60 1.10
CA VAL A 75 -5.29 -1.16 0.46
C VAL A 75 -4.94 -2.05 -0.74
N GLU A 76 -4.94 -3.37 -0.58
CA GLU A 76 -4.62 -4.29 -1.69
C GLU A 76 -5.58 -4.10 -2.86
N THR A 77 -6.88 -4.00 -2.58
CA THR A 77 -7.92 -3.78 -3.60
C THR A 77 -7.69 -2.45 -4.33
N ALA A 78 -7.43 -1.38 -3.58
CA ALA A 78 -7.16 -0.06 -4.16
C ALA A 78 -5.92 -0.06 -5.06
N VAL A 79 -4.82 -0.68 -4.62
CA VAL A 79 -3.59 -0.75 -5.40
C VAL A 79 -3.80 -1.57 -6.68
N ARG A 80 -4.48 -2.72 -6.59
CA ARG A 80 -4.82 -3.51 -7.78
C ARG A 80 -5.66 -2.71 -8.77
N ALA A 81 -6.70 -2.02 -8.30
CA ALA A 81 -7.56 -1.21 -9.17
C ALA A 81 -6.82 -0.05 -9.87
N ILE A 82 -5.75 0.48 -9.27
CA ILE A 82 -4.94 1.55 -9.87
C ILE A 82 -4.05 1.01 -11.00
N PHE A 83 -3.56 -0.23 -10.89
CA PHE A 83 -2.56 -0.80 -11.81
C PHE A 83 -3.08 -2.00 -12.64
N ASP A 84 -4.36 -2.34 -12.54
CA ASP A 84 -5.01 -3.32 -13.41
C ASP A 84 -5.34 -2.69 -14.77
N PHE A 85 -4.30 -2.56 -15.60
CA PHE A 85 -4.43 -2.02 -16.96
C PHE A 85 -5.11 -2.99 -17.93
N GLU A 86 -5.12 -4.30 -17.64
CA GLU A 86 -5.72 -5.31 -18.51
C GLU A 86 -7.25 -5.35 -18.41
N ALA A 87 -7.83 -5.09 -17.24
CA ALA A 87 -9.28 -5.00 -17.09
C ALA A 87 -9.87 -3.80 -17.87
N ALA A 88 -9.15 -2.67 -17.91
CA ALA A 88 -9.57 -1.48 -18.63
C ALA A 88 -9.49 -1.63 -20.16
N SER A 89 -8.55 -2.44 -20.67
CA SER A 89 -8.37 -2.63 -22.12
C SER A 89 -9.33 -3.65 -22.76
N ARG A 90 -10.02 -4.48 -21.97
CA ARG A 90 -11.02 -5.46 -22.46
C ARG A 90 -12.46 -4.92 -22.48
N ALA A 91 -12.68 -3.72 -21.95
CA ALA A 91 -13.98 -3.06 -21.88
C ALA A 91 -14.21 -2.03 -23.03
N THR A 92 -13.29 -1.94 -23.99
CA THR A 92 -13.40 -1.11 -25.20
C THR A 92 -13.42 -2.02 -26.43
#